data_AF-A0A3B0SGU0-F1
#
_entry.id   AF-A0A3B0SGU0-F1
#
_cell.length_a   1.000
_cell.length_b   1.000
_cell.length_c   1.000
_cell.angle_alpha   90.00
_cell.angle_beta   90.00
_cell.angle_gamma   90.00
#
_symmetry.space_group_name_H-M   'P 1'
#
loop_
_entity.id
_entity.type
_entity.pdbx_description
1 polymer ?
#
loop_
_entity_poly.entity_id
_entity_poly.type
_entity_poly.pdbx_seq_one_letter_code
_entity_poly.pdbx_strand_id
1 'polypeptide(L)' 'QWYVTTMFGTMGLGAIIIVVNYMAFVPGTPRNTLLLGGLALIGVGFAMTMDYR' A
#
# COMPACT_ATOMS: atom_id res chain seq x y z
N GLN A 1 -6.31 -14.78 13.00
CA GLN A 1 -4.95 -14.81 12.44
C GLN A 1 -4.90 -14.30 11.00
N TRP A 2 -5.70 -14.85 10.06
CA TRP A 2 -5.78 -14.37 8.67
C TRP A 2 -6.10 -12.87 8.52
N TYR A 3 -6.97 -12.33 9.37
CA TYR A 3 -7.31 -10.91 9.34
C TYR A 3 -6.10 -9.99 9.58
N VAL A 4 -5.26 -10.32 10.58
CA VAL A 4 -4.03 -9.58 10.89
C VAL A 4 -3.04 -9.66 9.73
N THR A 5 -2.94 -10.82 9.07
CA THR A 5 -2.10 -11.00 7.87
C THR A 5 -2.58 -10.11 6.72
N THR A 6 -3.88 -10.04 6.47
CA THR A 6 -4.44 -9.16 5.42
C THR A 6 -4.27 -7.68 5.76
N MET A 7 -4.42 -7.33 7.04
CA MET A 7 -4.28 -5.95 7.55
C MET A 7 -2.85 -5.43 7.35
N PHE A 8 -1.84 -6.15 7.83
CA PHE A 8 -0.44 -5.76 7.61
C PHE A 8 0.01 -5.98 6.16
N GLY A 9 -0.54 -6.99 5.48
CA GLY A 9 -0.23 -7.29 4.09
C GLY A 9 -0.65 -6.18 3.14
N THR A 10 -1.84 -5.60 3.32
CA THR A 10 -2.33 -4.47 2.49
C THR A 10 -1.53 -3.19 2.72
N MET A 11 -1.14 -2.90 3.97
CA MET A 11 -0.24 -1.78 4.27
C MET A 11 1.16 -1.98 3.67
N GLY A 12 1.73 -3.18 3.80
CA GLY A 12 3.02 -3.53 3.21
C GLY A 12 3.00 -3.46 1.68
N LEU A 13 1.93 -3.97 1.05
CA LEU A 13 1.74 -3.88 -0.40
C LEU A 13 1.65 -2.44 -0.89
N GLY A 14 0.89 -1.58 -0.20
CA GLY A 14 0.80 -0.17 -0.56
C GLY A 14 2.15 0.55 -0.44
N ALA A 15 2.95 0.24 0.58
CA ALA A 15 4.32 0.75 0.72
C ALA A 15 5.23 0.27 -0.43
N ILE A 16 5.15 -1.01 -0.81
CA ILE A 16 5.93 -1.57 -1.93
C ILE A 16 5.57 -0.86 -3.24
N ILE A 17 4.29 -0.60 -3.51
CA ILE A 17 3.86 0.11 -4.73
C ILE A 17 4.47 1.51 -4.80
N ILE A 18 4.49 2.23 -3.68
CA ILE A 18 5.12 3.56 -3.61
C ILE A 18 6.62 3.45 -3.85
N VAL A 19 7.31 2.54 -3.15
CA VAL A 19 8.75 2.33 -3.31
C VAL A 19 9.10 1.95 -4.74
N VAL A 20 8.40 1.00 -5.35
CA VAL A 20 8.60 0.57 -6.74
C VAL A 20 8.34 1.73 -7.71
N ASN A 21 7.39 2.63 -7.42
CA ASN A 21 7.17 3.80 -8.25
C ASN A 21 8.33 4.81 -8.24
N TYR A 22 9.11 4.84 -7.15
CA TYR A 22 10.32 5.67 -7.03
C TYR A 22 11.60 4.94 -7.38
N MET A 23 11.62 3.60 -7.36
CA MET A 23 12.75 2.82 -7.80
C MET A 23 12.91 2.94 -9.32
N ALA A 24 14.17 2.94 -9.77
CA ALA A 24 14.54 2.96 -11.19
C ALA A 24 14.02 1.76 -12.01
N PHE A 25 13.28 0.83 -11.38
CA PHE A 25 12.58 -0.25 -12.05
C PHE A 25 11.47 0.23 -12.99
N VAL A 26 10.89 1.42 -12.75
CA VAL A 26 9.92 2.04 -13.66
C VAL A 26 10.61 3.20 -14.38
N PRO A 27 11.04 3.03 -15.64
CA PRO A 27 11.63 4.14 -16.40
C PRO A 27 10.58 5.21 -16.66
N GLY A 28 10.80 6.41 -16.12
CA GLY A 28 9.92 7.57 -16.26
C GLY A 28 9.79 8.38 -14.98
N THR A 29 9.07 9.50 -15.05
CA THR A 29 8.70 10.31 -13.88
C THR A 29 7.75 9.51 -12.98
N PRO A 30 7.88 9.59 -11.64
CA PRO A 30 6.92 9.00 -10.71
C PRO A 30 5.47 9.34 -11.09
N ARG A 31 4.56 8.37 -10.97
CA ARG A 31 3.18 8.51 -11.44
C ARG A 31 2.28 8.75 -10.24
N ASN A 32 1.64 9.91 -10.18
CA ASN A 32 0.69 10.25 -9.10
C ASN A 32 -0.40 9.20 -8.91
N THR A 33 -0.83 8.52 -9.97
CA THR A 33 -1.81 7.42 -9.88
C THR A 33 -1.30 6.23 -9.04
N LEU A 34 -0.01 5.88 -9.15
CA LEU A 34 0.58 4.78 -8.35
C LEU A 34 0.79 5.21 -6.89
N LEU A 35 1.13 6.48 -6.65
CA LEU A 35 1.20 7.05 -5.31
C LEU A 35 -0.16 7.04 -4.61
N LEU A 36 -1.20 7.50 -5.30
CA LEU A 36 -2.57 7.50 -4.78
C LEU A 36 -3.09 6.06 -4.59
N GLY A 37 -2.75 5.13 -5.50
CA GLY A 37 -3.09 3.71 -5.37
C GLY A 37 -2.42 3.05 -4.16
N GLY A 38 -1.12 3.30 -3.95
CA GLY A 38 -0.40 2.83 -2.78
C GLY A 38 -0.93 3.43 -1.48
N LEU A 39 -1.25 4.72 -1.48
CA LEU A 39 -1.87 5.40 -0.34
C LEU A 39 -3.25 4.84 -0.01
N ALA A 40 -4.09 4.59 -1.02
CA ALA A 40 -5.40 3.98 -0.82
C ALA A 40 -5.29 2.57 -0.23
N LEU A 41 -4.32 1.77 -0.69
CA LEU A 41 -4.04 0.44 -0.14
C LEU A 41 -3.60 0.47 1.33
N ILE A 42 -2.73 1.42 1.69
CA ILE A 42 -2.35 1.67 3.09
C ILE A 42 -3.59 2.08 3.89
N GLY A 43 -4.44 2.96 3.34
CA GLY A 43 -5.68 3.39 3.97
C GLY A 43 -6.66 2.26 4.23
N VAL A 44 -6.78 1.29 3.31
CA VAL A 44 -7.60 0.08 3.50
C VAL A 44 -7.06 -0.77 4.64
N GLY A 45 -5.75 -1.03 4.67
CA GLY A 45 -5.12 -1.76 5.77
C GLY A 45 -5.26 -1.03 7.11
N PHE A 46 -5.20 0.30 7.09
CA PHE A 46 -5.44 1.12 8.27
C PHE A 46 -6.89 1.05 8.76
N ALA A 47 -7.87 1.11 7.85
CA ALA A 47 -9.28 0.97 8.20
C ALA A 47 -9.59 -0.41 8.80
N MET A 48 -8.95 -1.46 8.29
CA MET A 48 -9.03 -2.80 8.91
C MET A 48 -8.52 -2.81 10.36
N THR A 49 -7.54 -1.96 10.72
CA THR A 49 -7.10 -1.84 12.12
C THR A 49 -8.18 -1.30 13.05
N MET A 50 -9.04 -0.41 12.54
CA MET A 50 -10.07 0.26 13.32
C MET A 50 -11.26 -0.65 13.62
N ASP A 51 -11.55 -1.59 12.71
CA ASP A 51 -12.62 -2.57 12.88
C ASP A 51 -12.14 -3.89 13.53
N TYR A 52 -10.85 -3.96 13.89
CA TYR A 52 -10.30 -5.11 14.61
C TYR A 52 -10.87 -5.14 16.04
N ARG A 53 -11.75 -6.12 16.30
CA ARG A 53 -12.35 -6.40 17.61
C ARG A 53 -11.78 -7.69 18.20
#